data_AF-A0A967TBS3-F1
#
_entry.id   AF-A0A967TBS3-F1
#
_cell.length_a   1.000
_cell.length_b   1.000
_cell.length_c   1.000
_cell.angle_alpha   90.00
_cell.angle_beta   90.00
_cell.angle_gamma   90.00
#
_symmetry.space_group_name_H-M   'P 1'
#
loop_
_entity.id
_entity.type
_entity.pdbx_description
1 polymer ?
#
loop_
_entity_poly.entity_id
_entity_poly.type
_entity_poly.pdbx_seq_one_letter_code
_entity_poly.pdbx_strand_id
1 'polypeptide(L)' 'LQSAHNYRERGMHPLLFTPKLDDRFKVGVIKSRIGLEAEAVVFDGEFDLLERTRAELEQRNIHCVLVDEAQFL' A
#
# COMPACT_ATOMS: atom_id res chain seq x y z
N LEU A 1 7.76 4.63 1.51
CA LEU A 1 8.41 3.30 1.33
C LEU A 1 9.45 2.93 2.37
N GLN A 2 10.22 3.86 2.94
CA GLN A 2 11.15 3.54 4.03
C GLN A 2 10.45 2.89 5.24
N SER A 3 9.27 3.37 5.64
CA SER A 3 8.50 2.71 6.70
C SER A 3 8.16 1.25 6.34
N ALA A 4 7.62 1.00 5.14
CA ALA A 4 7.35 -0.37 4.68
C ALA A 4 8.61 -1.25 4.66
N HIS A 5 9.76 -0.70 4.26
CA HIS A 5 11.04 -1.39 4.32
C HIS A 5 11.39 -1.81 5.76
N ASN A 6 11.33 -0.87 6.71
CA ASN A 6 11.62 -1.13 8.12
C ASN A 6 10.70 -2.21 8.72
N TYR A 7 9.43 -2.27 8.31
CA TYR A 7 8.54 -3.34 8.75
C TYR A 7 8.98 -4.70 8.20
N ARG A 8 9.29 -4.78 6.90
CA ARG A 8 9.75 -6.02 6.28
C ARG A 8 11.08 -6.51 6.86
N GLU A 9 12.02 -5.61 7.16
CA GLU A 9 13.29 -5.96 7.82
C GLU A 9 13.10 -6.61 9.21
N ARG A 10 11.97 -6.34 9.87
CA ARG A 10 11.60 -6.94 11.15
C ARG A 10 10.72 -8.19 11.00
N GLY A 11 10.57 -8.72 9.79
CA GLY A 11 9.71 -9.86 9.50
C GLY A 11 8.21 -9.53 9.55
N MET A 12 7.84 -8.25 9.53
CA MET A 12 6.45 -7.82 9.55
C MET A 12 5.89 -7.60 8.14
N HIS A 13 4.56 -7.69 8.02
CA HIS A 13 3.84 -7.57 6.76
C HIS A 13 3.03 -6.26 6.70
N PRO A 14 3.55 -5.21 6.05
CA PRO A 14 2.77 -4.01 5.74
C PRO A 14 1.88 -4.23 4.52
N LEU A 15 0.65 -3.73 4.55
CA LEU A 15 -0.25 -3.63 3.40
C LEU A 15 -0.16 -2.19 2.83
N LEU A 16 0.13 -2.07 1.54
CA LEU A 16 0.26 -0.77 0.88
C LEU A 16 -0.91 -0.53 -0.07
N PHE A 17 -1.38 0.71 -0.10
CA PHE A 17 -2.41 1.20 -0.99
C PHE A 17 -1.91 2.41 -1.80
N THR A 18 -2.34 2.53 -3.06
CA THR A 18 -2.08 3.67 -3.93
C THR A 18 -3.32 3.98 -4.79
N PRO A 19 -3.67 5.24 -5.08
CA PRO A 19 -4.84 5.54 -5.88
C PRO A 19 -4.64 5.12 -7.33
N LYS A 20 -5.74 4.79 -8.01
CA LYS A 20 -5.77 4.49 -9.45
C LYS A 20 -5.31 5.66 -10.32
N LEU A 21 -5.47 6.87 -9.80
CA LEU A 21 -5.06 8.13 -10.43
C LEU A 21 -3.54 8.33 -10.41
N ASP A 22 -2.80 7.57 -9.60
CA ASP A 22 -1.33 7.62 -9.61
C ASP A 22 -0.78 6.76 -10.75
N ASP A 23 -0.66 7.37 -11.92
CA ASP A 23 -0.09 6.81 -13.14
C ASP A 23 1.38 7.24 -13.37
N ARG A 24 1.99 7.93 -12.41
CA ARG A 24 3.33 8.55 -12.54
C ARG A 24 4.43 7.57 -12.95
N PHE A 25 4.25 6.28 -12.65
CA PHE A 25 5.23 5.24 -12.95
C PHE A 25 4.58 4.00 -13.55
N LYS A 26 3.70 3.35 -12.80
CA LYS A 26 2.92 2.18 -13.21
C LYS A 26 1.78 2.02 -12.21
N VAL A 27 0.58 1.76 -12.72
CA VAL A 27 -0.60 1.49 -11.87
C VAL A 27 -0.28 0.34 -10.91
N GLY A 28 -0.51 0.55 -9.61
CA GLY A 28 -0.25 -0.43 -8.56
C GLY A 28 1.20 -0.50 -8.07
N VAL A 29 2.04 0.47 -8.44
CA VAL A 29 3.42 0.59 -7.93
C VAL A 29 3.62 1.96 -7.31
N ILE A 30 4.05 1.98 -6.05
CA ILE A 30 4.55 3.18 -5.40
C ILE A 30 6.05 3.29 -5.70
N LYS A 31 6.50 4.46 -6.17
CA LYS A 31 7.93 4.76 -6.32
C LYS A 31 8.29 5.98 -5.49
N SER A 32 9.28 5.81 -4.61
CA SER A 32 9.79 6.88 -3.76
C SER A 32 10.80 7.76 -4.49
N ARG A 33 10.99 8.98 -3.97
CA ARG A 33 11.99 9.95 -4.47
C ARG A 33 13.44 9.47 -4.38
N ILE A 34 13.72 8.46 -3.56
CA ILE A 34 15.06 7.87 -3.40
C ILE A 34 15.25 6.59 -4.23
N GLY A 35 14.33 6.32 -5.18
CA GLY A 35 14.45 5.20 -6.12
C GLY A 35 13.95 3.85 -5.61
N LEU A 36 13.40 3.76 -4.40
CA LEU A 36 12.72 2.54 -3.94
C LEU A 36 11.37 2.38 -4.64
N GLU A 37 10.99 1.15 -4.94
CA GLU A 37 9.70 0.77 -5.53
C GLU A 37 9.03 -0.34 -4.69
N ALA A 38 7.71 -0.34 -4.64
CA ALA A 38 6.94 -1.43 -4.03
C ALA A 38 5.56 -1.58 -4.68
N GLU A 39 5.10 -2.82 -4.79
CA GLU A 39 3.72 -3.12 -5.17
C GLU A 39 2.75 -2.66 -4.09
N ALA A 40 1.60 -2.16 -4.55
CA ALA A 40 0.52 -1.67 -3.71
C ALA A 40 -0.83 -2.02 -4.33
N VAL A 41 -1.83 -2.21 -3.46
CA VAL A 41 -3.21 -2.40 -3.86
C VAL A 41 -3.76 -1.07 -4.37
N VAL A 42 -4.35 -1.09 -5.56
CA VAL A 42 -4.94 0.10 -6.17
C VAL A 42 -6.32 0.35 -5.58
N PHE A 43 -6.60 1.60 -5.20
CA PHE A 43 -7.92 2.04 -4.76
C PHE A 43 -8.49 3.15 -5.66
N ASP A 44 -9.82 3.25 -5.71
CA ASP A 44 -10.56 4.38 -6.29
C ASP A 44 -11.72 4.74 -5.35
N GLY A 45 -12.58 5.68 -5.77
CA GLY A 45 -13.64 6.23 -4.91
C GLY A 45 -14.72 5.22 -4.50
N GLU A 46 -14.77 4.04 -5.12
CA GLU A 46 -15.70 2.96 -4.75
C GLU A 46 -15.03 1.86 -3.93
N PHE A 47 -13.72 1.98 -3.68
CA PHE A 47 -12.93 0.93 -3.03
C PHE A 47 -13.05 1.00 -1.50
N ASP A 48 -13.52 -0.08 -0.87
CA ASP A 48 -13.55 -0.19 0.59
C ASP A 48 -12.19 -0.71 1.12
N LEU A 49 -11.38 0.22 1.64
CA LEU A 49 -10.08 -0.11 2.22
C LEU A 49 -10.20 -1.00 3.46
N LEU A 50 -11.27 -0.86 4.25
CA LEU A 50 -11.47 -1.61 5.48
C LEU A 50 -11.86 -3.06 5.16
N GLU A 51 -12.79 -3.26 4.23
CA GLU A 51 -13.17 -4.59 3.75
C GLU A 51 -11.95 -5.31 3.17
N ARG A 52 -11.18 -4.64 2.31
CA ARG A 52 -9.96 -5.23 1.75
C ARG A 52 -8.95 -5.60 2.84
N THR A 53 -8.75 -4.73 3.82
CA THR A 53 -7.82 -4.99 4.94
C THR A 53 -8.27 -6.19 5.78
N ARG A 54 -9.58 -6.32 6.03
CA ARG A 54 -10.15 -7.48 6.75
C ARG A 54 -9.92 -8.79 5.98
N ALA A 55 -10.21 -8.81 4.68
CA ALA A 55 -9.99 -9.99 3.84
C ALA A 55 -8.52 -10.41 3.83
N GLU A 56 -7.59 -9.45 3.87
CA GLU A 56 -6.16 -9.73 3.91
C GLU A 56 -5.70 -10.23 5.30
N LEU A 57 -6.32 -9.72 6.37
CA LEU A 57 -6.10 -10.20 7.76
C LEU A 57 -6.53 -11.66 7.96
N GLU A 58 -7.53 -12.14 7.22
CA GLU A 58 -7.95 -13.55 7.25
C GLU A 58 -6.87 -14.49 6.67
N GLN A 59 -6.03 -14.00 5.77
CA GLN A 59 -4.99 -14.80 5.10
C GLN A 59 -3.64 -14.73 5.83
N ARG A 60 -3.29 -13.55 6.38
CA ARG A 60 -2.05 -13.36 7.15
C ARG A 60 -2.16 -12.19 8.11
N ASN A 61 -1.31 -12.16 9.14
CA ASN A 61 -1.23 -11.00 10.02
C ASN A 61 -0.72 -9.77 9.27
N ILE A 62 -1.44 -8.65 9.38
CA ILE A 62 -1.04 -7.35 8.84
C ILE A 62 -0.63 -6.47 10.00
N HIS A 63 0.58 -5.93 9.94
CA HIS A 63 1.16 -5.20 11.05
C HIS A 63 0.98 -3.68 10.90
N CYS A 64 0.74 -3.22 9.66
CA CYS A 64 0.54 -1.81 9.34
C CYS A 64 -0.15 -1.68 7.97
N VAL A 65 -1.03 -0.70 7.86
CA VAL A 65 -1.60 -0.25 6.58
C VAL A 65 -0.98 1.10 6.23
N LEU A 66 -0.44 1.23 5.03
CA LEU A 66 0.17 2.45 4.51
C LEU A 66 -0.56 2.86 3.24
N VAL A 67 -1.11 4.08 3.22
CA VAL A 67 -1.78 4.64 2.05
C VAL A 67 -0.91 5.75 1.48
N ASP A 68 -0.51 5.61 0.22
CA ASP A 68 0.18 6.66 -0.52
C ASP A 68 -0.83 7.61 -1.15
N GLU A 69 -0.47 8.89 -1.26
CA GLU A 69 -1.31 9.95 -1.86
C GLU A 69 -2.76 9.96 -1.31
N ALA A 70 -2.90 9.83 0.03
CA ALA A 70 -4.18 9.68 0.72
C ALA A 70 -5.17 10.85 0.54
N GLN A 71 -4.73 11.98 -0.02
CA GLN A 71 -5.63 13.07 -0.41
C GLN A 71 -6.64 12.69 -1.52
N PHE A 72 -6.46 11.52 -2.16
CA PHE A 72 -7.38 10.97 -3.15
C PHE A 72 -8.37 9.95 -2.58
N LEU A 73 -8.39 9.74 -1.25
CA LEU A 73 -9.43 8.99 -0.56
C LEU A 73 -10.75 9.78 -0.47
#